data_AF-A0A7K1URZ4-F1
#
_entry.id   AF-A0A7K1URZ4-F1
#
_cell.length_a   1.000
_cell.length_b   1.000
_cell.length_c   1.000
_cell.angle_alpha   90.00
_cell.angle_beta   90.00
_cell.angle_gamma   90.00
#
_symmetry.space_group_name_H-M   'P 1'
#
loop_
_entity.id
_entity.type
_entity.pdbx_description
1 polymer ?
#
loop_
_entity_poly.entity_id
_entity_poly.type
_entity_poly.pdbx_seq_one_letter_code
_entity_poly.pdbx_strand_id
1 'polypeptide(L)'
;MNNLPTNWKRLDTDPPLDQPVEVICDTCGTVGTFRVNRARFAAWSARRMLLQDAFAHLSGPDREFIKTRICPSCWTKTFGPNPFTT
;
A
#
# COMPACT_ATOMS: atom_id res chain seq x y z
N MET A 1 -29.25 -12.11 16.23
CA MET A 1 -27.98 -11.51 16.70
C MET A 1 -26.87 -12.23 15.98
N ASN A 2 -26.23 -11.59 15.00
CA ASN A 2 -25.25 -12.24 14.13
C ASN A 2 -23.89 -12.26 14.86
N ASN A 3 -23.46 -13.45 15.27
CA ASN A 3 -22.12 -13.71 15.78
C ASN A 3 -21.12 -13.57 14.63
N LEU A 4 -20.45 -12.42 14.56
CA LEU A 4 -19.30 -12.23 13.69
C LEU A 4 -18.03 -12.72 14.42
N PRO A 5 -17.15 -13.49 13.75
CA PRO A 5 -15.98 -14.11 14.37
C PRO A 5 -14.97 -13.07 14.87
N THR A 6 -14.34 -13.32 16.02
CA THR A 6 -13.51 -12.41 16.84
C THR A 6 -12.36 -11.69 16.12
N ASN A 7 -12.05 -12.05 14.87
CA ASN A 7 -10.99 -11.47 14.05
C ASN A 7 -11.51 -10.48 12.97
N TRP A 8 -12.81 -10.18 12.93
CA TRP A 8 -13.32 -9.13 12.07
C TRP A 8 -12.93 -7.74 12.63
N LYS A 9 -12.05 -7.02 11.92
CA LYS A 9 -11.87 -5.59 12.19
C LYS A 9 -13.17 -4.89 11.84
N ARG A 10 -13.77 -4.19 12.80
CA ARG A 10 -14.89 -3.28 12.53
C ARG A 10 -14.46 -2.32 11.43
N LEU A 11 -15.14 -2.38 10.28
CA LEU A 11 -14.97 -1.44 9.16
C LEU A 11 -15.06 0.03 9.62
N ASP A 12 -15.75 0.28 10.73
CA ASP A 12 -16.00 1.60 11.30
C ASP A 12 -14.83 2.17 12.13
N THR A 13 -13.74 1.41 12.32
CA THR A 13 -12.59 1.81 13.17
C THR A 13 -11.28 1.98 12.41
N ASP A 14 -11.24 1.71 11.10
CA ASP A 14 -10.02 1.95 10.35
C ASP A 14 -9.78 3.46 10.17
N PRO A 15 -8.53 3.94 10.41
CA PRO A 15 -8.20 5.34 10.24
C PRO A 15 -8.51 5.83 8.82
N PRO A 16 -8.98 7.07 8.65
CA PRO A 16 -9.37 7.59 7.34
C PRO A 16 -8.18 7.62 6.38
N LEU A 17 -8.45 7.38 5.09
CA LEU A 17 -7.47 7.52 4.00
C LEU A 17 -7.42 8.99 3.52
N ASP A 18 -6.88 9.84 4.39
CA ASP A 18 -6.95 11.31 4.34
C ASP A 18 -5.78 11.99 3.61
N GLN A 19 -4.80 11.23 3.12
CA GLN A 19 -3.64 11.76 2.40
C GLN A 19 -3.52 11.08 1.02
N PRO A 20 -3.58 11.83 -0.09
CA PRO A 20 -3.11 11.33 -1.38
C PRO A 20 -1.58 11.31 -1.42
N VAL A 21 -1.00 10.23 -1.92
CA VAL A 21 0.44 10.08 -2.16
C VAL A 21 0.65 9.77 -3.63
N GLU A 22 1.38 10.65 -4.31
CA GLU A 22 1.80 10.46 -5.69
C GLU A 22 3.16 9.78 -5.72
N VAL A 23 3.27 8.71 -6.51
CA VAL A 23 4.51 7.96 -6.74
C VAL A 23 4.74 7.91 -8.24
N ILE A 24 5.91 8.40 -8.66
CA ILE A 24 6.32 8.39 -10.07
C ILE A 24 7.24 7.18 -10.26
N CYS A 25 6.96 6.37 -11.28
CA CYS A 25 7.80 5.26 -11.68
C CYS A 25 9.14 5.77 -12.22
N ASP A 26 10.24 5.40 -11.57
CA ASP A 26 11.58 5.86 -11.97
C ASP A 26 12.05 5.22 -13.30
N THR A 27 11.33 4.22 -13.82
CA THR A 27 11.64 3.54 -15.09
C THR A 27 10.89 4.11 -16.30
N CYS A 28 9.59 4.42 -16.16
CA CYS A 28 8.74 4.80 -17.29
C CYS A 28 7.96 6.11 -17.08
N GLY A 29 8.11 6.76 -15.92
CA GLY A 29 7.42 8.01 -15.60
C GLY A 29 5.93 7.88 -15.28
N THR A 30 5.36 6.67 -15.32
CA THR A 30 3.95 6.43 -14.94
C THR A 30 3.71 6.87 -13.50
N VAL A 31 2.62 7.61 -13.28
CA VAL A 31 2.23 8.12 -11.96
C VAL A 31 1.16 7.21 -11.34
N GLY A 32 1.41 6.74 -10.13
CA GLY A 32 0.42 6.11 -9.27
C GLY A 32 -0.02 7.09 -8.17
N THR A 33 -1.32 7.18 -7.91
CA THR A 33 -1.87 7.97 -6.79
C THR A 33 -2.57 7.05 -5.82
N PHE A 34 -2.14 7.05 -4.56
CA PHE A 34 -2.67 6.18 -3.51
C PHE A 34 -3.26 7.01 -2.38
N ARG A 35 -4.48 6.71 -1.95
CA ARG A 35 -5.02 7.28 -0.71
C ARG A 35 -4.53 6.44 0.47
N VAL A 36 -3.88 7.08 1.41
CA VAL A 36 -3.32 6.45 2.61
C VAL A 36 -3.76 7.21 3.86
N ASN A 37 -3.67 6.56 5.01
CA ASN A 37 -3.80 7.28 6.27
C ASN A 37 -2.51 8.08 6.53
N ARG A 38 -2.64 9.38 6.76
CA ARG A 38 -1.52 10.32 6.98
C ARG A 38 -0.61 9.89 8.12
N ALA A 39 -1.17 9.50 9.26
CA ALA A 39 -0.39 9.14 10.44
C ALA A 39 0.40 7.84 10.22
N ARG A 40 -0.22 6.84 9.60
CA ARG A 40 0.46 5.59 9.22
C ARG A 40 1.54 5.83 8.17
N PHE A 41 1.28 6.65 7.16
CA PHE A 41 2.29 7.05 6.17
C PHE A 41 3.50 7.70 6.84
N ALA A 42 3.28 8.69 7.71
CA ALA A 42 4.34 9.36 8.45
C ALA A 42 5.13 8.39 9.36
N ALA A 43 4.45 7.45 10.03
CA ALA A 43 5.10 6.44 10.85
C ALA A 43 5.97 5.49 10.02
N TRP A 44 5.50 5.06 8.85
CA TRP A 44 6.28 4.26 7.90
C TRP A 44 7.49 5.03 7.36
N SER A 45 7.31 6.28 6.92
CA SER A 45 8.42 7.13 6.44
C SER A 45 9.46 7.37 7.54
N ALA A 46 9.04 7.47 8.80
CA ALA A 46 9.92 7.57 9.97
C ALA A 46 10.51 6.21 10.44
N ARG A 47 10.28 5.11 9.70
CA ARG A 47 10.72 3.75 10.02
C ARG A 47 10.19 3.21 11.37
N ARG A 48 9.03 3.70 11.82
CA ARG A 48 8.35 3.26 13.06
C ARG A 48 7.20 2.28 12.81
N MET A 49 6.89 2.00 11.55
CA MET A 49 5.81 1.10 11.14
C MET A 49 6.22 0.33 9.90
N LEU A 50 5.85 -0.95 9.81
CA LEU A 50 6.15 -1.78 8.66
C LEU A 50 5.22 -1.42 7.48
N LEU A 51 5.70 -1.65 6.26
CA LEU A 51 4.97 -1.34 5.03
C LEU A 51 3.59 -2.03 5.00
N GLN A 52 3.54 -3.30 5.41
CA GLN A 52 2.31 -4.10 5.44
C GLN A 52 1.29 -3.62 6.45
N ASP A 53 1.70 -2.92 7.51
CA ASP A 53 0.80 -2.36 8.52
C ASP A 53 0.32 -0.97 8.09
N ALA A 54 1.23 -0.14 7.57
CA ALA A 54 0.93 1.21 7.15
C ALA A 54 -0.03 1.25 5.94
N PHE A 55 0.12 0.29 5.03
CA PHE A 55 -0.61 0.21 3.77
C PHE A 55 -1.36 -1.11 3.63
N ALA A 56 -1.87 -1.65 4.74
CA ALA A 56 -2.58 -2.93 4.80
C ALA A 56 -3.78 -3.04 3.83
N HIS A 57 -4.35 -1.91 3.40
CA HIS A 57 -5.46 -1.83 2.45
C HIS A 57 -5.02 -1.87 0.97
N LEU A 58 -3.73 -1.67 0.69
CA LEU A 58 -3.19 -1.73 -0.67
C LEU A 58 -2.81 -3.17 -1.04
N SER A 59 -2.86 -3.47 -2.33
CA SER A 59 -2.36 -4.74 -2.88
C SER A 59 -0.84 -4.87 -2.70
N GLY A 60 -0.30 -6.09 -2.74
CA GLY A 60 1.16 -6.30 -2.70
C GLY A 60 1.91 -5.53 -3.79
N PRO A 61 1.48 -5.56 -5.07
CA PRO A 61 2.10 -4.76 -6.13
C PRO A 61 2.07 -3.25 -5.87
N ASP A 62 0.98 -2.71 -5.32
CA ASP A 62 0.87 -1.27 -5.01
C ASP A 62 1.79 -0.87 -3.85
N ARG A 63 1.89 -1.70 -2.82
CA ARG A 63 2.86 -1.50 -1.72
C ARG A 63 4.28 -1.51 -2.24
N GLU A 64 4.62 -2.44 -3.14
CA GLU A 64 5.95 -2.49 -3.73
C GLU A 64 6.22 -1.28 -4.64
N PHE A 65 5.21 -0.78 -5.35
CA PHE A 65 5.35 0.45 -6.13
C PHE A 65 5.66 1.65 -5.22
N ILE A 66 4.93 1.83 -4.11
CA ILE A 66 5.22 2.89 -3.12
C ILE A 66 6.64 2.78 -2.57
N LYS A 67 7.11 1.57 -2.27
CA LYS A 67 8.42 1.32 -1.66
C LYS A 67 9.58 1.51 -2.64
N THR A 68 9.44 1.03 -3.87
CA THR A 68 10.56 0.91 -4.83
C THR A 68 10.53 1.95 -5.93
N ARG A 69 9.42 2.65 -6.11
CA ARG A 69 9.16 3.53 -7.25
C ARG A 69 9.25 2.81 -8.60
N ILE A 70 8.97 1.51 -8.64
CA ILE A 70 8.84 0.74 -9.87
C ILE A 70 7.38 0.31 -10.02
N CYS A 71 6.70 0.78 -11.08
CA CYS A 71 5.30 0.41 -11.31
C CYS A 71 5.17 -1.09 -11.61
N PRO A 72 3.98 -1.70 -11.40
CA PRO A 72 3.79 -3.14 -11.61
C PRO A 72 4.21 -3.63 -13.01
N SER A 73 3.96 -2.82 -14.06
CA SER A 73 4.34 -3.20 -15.43
C SER A 73 5.87 -3.22 -15.65
N CYS A 74 6.59 -2.25 -15.09
CA CYS A 74 8.05 -2.20 -15.16
C CYS A 74 8.66 -3.31 -14.31
N TRP A 75 8.10 -3.56 -13.11
CA TRP A 75 8.51 -4.69 -12.29
C TRP A 75 8.41 -5.99 -13.06
N THR A 76 7.26 -6.25 -13.70
CA THR A 76 7.06 -7.49 -14.47
C THR A 76 8.02 -7.62 -15.64
N LYS A 77 8.34 -6.53 -16.33
CA LYS A 77 9.35 -6.54 -17.41
C LYS A 77 10.75 -6.84 -16.90
N THR A 78 11.11 -6.37 -15.70
CA THR A 78 12.47 -6.51 -15.15
C THR A 78 12.69 -7.81 -14.40
N PHE A 79 11.72 -8.23 -13.58
CA PHE A 79 11.86 -9.33 -12.62
C PHE A 79 10.89 -10.50 -12.86
N GLY A 80 9.94 -10.36 -13.80
CA GLY A 80 8.84 -11.30 -13.98
C GLY A 80 7.64 -11.03 -13.05
N PRO A 81 6.65 -11.93 -13.00
CA PRO A 81 5.44 -11.73 -12.19
C PRO A 81 5.76 -11.35 -10.74
N ASN A 82 5.06 -10.35 -10.20
CA ASN A 82 5.27 -9.94 -8.82
C ASN A 82 4.83 -11.08 -7.88
N PRO A 83 5.69 -11.55 -6.95
CA PRO A 83 5.35 -12.67 -6.08
C PRO A 83 4.29 -12.34 -5.01
N PHE A 84 3.93 -11.07 -4.84
CA PHE A 84 3.01 -10.59 -3.80
C PHE A 84 1.57 -10.33 -4.30
N THR A 85 1.11 -11.05 -5.33
CA THR A 85 -0.22 -10.85 -5.96
C THR A 85 -1.42 -11.43 -5.19
N THR A 86 -1.23 -11.93 -3.97
CA THR A 86 -2.27 -12.59 -3.15
C THR A 86 -2.96 -11.66 -2.18
#